data_AF-A0A1F3KAQ3-F1
#
_entry.id   AF-A0A1F3KAQ3-F1
#
_cell.length_a   1.000
_cell.length_b   1.000
_cell.length_c   1.000
_cell.angle_alpha   90.00
_cell.angle_beta   90.00
_cell.angle_gamma   90.00
#
_symmetry.space_group_name_H-M   'P 1'
#
loop_
_entity.id
_entity.type
_entity.pdbx_description
1 polymer ?
#
loop_
_entity_poly.entity_id
_entity_poly.type
_entity_poly.pdbx_seq_one_letter_code
_entity_poly.pdbx_strand_id
1 'polypeptide(L)'
;MNLTETRYAKYALVQEMMQTADVIRRFNPRQTRIIALDLPSAGKLFLTGEGSSRVFPAKNAIRKALTWGLDLSVFTEGSRQAAQYDLSEMIVFCASNSGRTKEVVQFAKKLTASGNGKPYGLSANQETLLEKECKKTFILNCGREQAVAATKSVVEQTLFYESILWNIRGIDMAAELKRLPGLLEEVLTMPISKDIVKLAANASTIYFAGYNDGVAEELTLKTNEITRKKSDYLEGTYAVHGIEEVMEKQDVVFVIDPMDEEVEKFQEVLTKGVGLTVIAIADRETPFTTIRVPSAGEMNPYVFLCAGWNLLVEIGLATGINLDKPERARKVGNEFMG
;
A
#
# COMPACT_ATOMS: atom_id res chain seq x y z
N MET A 1 -8.97 3.03 -16.22
CA MET A 1 -9.01 1.62 -16.70
C MET A 1 -10.40 0.97 -16.58
N ASN A 2 -11.28 1.13 -17.58
CA ASN A 2 -12.66 0.60 -17.57
C ASN A 2 -12.76 -0.85 -18.10
N LEU A 3 -13.37 -1.77 -17.34
CA LEU A 3 -13.53 -3.18 -17.74
C LEU A 3 -14.46 -3.41 -18.96
N THR A 4 -15.18 -2.39 -19.44
CA THR A 4 -15.89 -2.48 -20.72
C THR A 4 -14.94 -2.39 -21.92
N GLU A 5 -13.69 -1.95 -21.74
CA GLU A 5 -12.71 -1.86 -22.80
C GLU A 5 -11.76 -3.07 -22.76
N THR A 6 -11.66 -3.79 -23.89
CA THR A 6 -10.83 -5.00 -24.02
C THR A 6 -9.36 -4.78 -23.67
N ARG A 7 -8.84 -3.55 -23.87
CA ARG A 7 -7.45 -3.21 -23.51
C ARG A 7 -7.17 -3.33 -22.02
N TYR A 8 -8.18 -3.20 -21.17
CA TYR A 8 -8.09 -3.33 -19.72
C TYR A 8 -8.58 -4.70 -19.25
N ALA A 9 -9.76 -5.10 -19.72
CA ALA A 9 -10.48 -6.28 -19.22
C ALA A 9 -9.70 -7.59 -19.35
N LYS A 10 -8.76 -7.67 -20.29
CA LYS A 10 -7.94 -8.86 -20.52
C LYS A 10 -6.89 -9.12 -19.41
N TYR A 11 -6.62 -8.15 -18.54
CA TYR A 11 -5.61 -8.28 -17.48
C TYR A 11 -6.27 -8.61 -16.13
N ALA A 12 -5.86 -9.71 -15.51
CA ALA A 12 -6.28 -10.08 -14.15
C ALA A 12 -5.94 -8.97 -13.14
N LEU A 13 -4.79 -8.30 -13.32
CA LEU A 13 -4.40 -7.16 -12.49
C LEU A 13 -5.47 -6.07 -12.45
N VAL A 14 -5.98 -5.68 -13.62
CA VAL A 14 -6.96 -4.61 -13.73
C VAL A 14 -8.32 -5.06 -13.18
N GLN A 15 -8.71 -6.31 -13.43
CA GLN A 15 -9.91 -6.89 -12.82
C GLN A 15 -9.83 -6.87 -11.29
N GLU A 16 -8.68 -7.24 -10.72
CA GLU A 16 -8.47 -7.28 -9.27
C GLU A 16 -8.41 -5.89 -8.65
N MET A 17 -7.78 -4.91 -9.31
CA MET A 17 -7.84 -3.50 -8.90
C MET A 17 -9.29 -3.00 -8.81
N MET A 18 -10.11 -3.29 -9.83
CA MET A 18 -11.53 -2.89 -9.85
C MET A 18 -12.37 -3.62 -8.79
N GLN A 19 -12.03 -4.87 -8.45
CA GLN A 19 -12.69 -5.62 -7.37
C GLN A 19 -12.46 -5.02 -5.96
N THR A 20 -11.51 -4.10 -5.80
CA THR A 20 -11.25 -3.41 -4.52
C THR A 20 -12.49 -2.72 -3.96
N ALA A 21 -13.33 -2.13 -4.82
CA ALA A 21 -14.58 -1.51 -4.39
C ALA A 21 -15.53 -2.51 -3.72
N ASP A 22 -15.65 -3.73 -4.28
CA ASP A 22 -16.46 -4.80 -3.71
C ASP A 22 -15.87 -5.41 -2.44
N VAL A 23 -14.55 -5.34 -2.27
CA VAL A 23 -13.90 -5.70 -1.00
C VAL A 23 -14.32 -4.76 0.11
N ILE A 24 -14.30 -3.45 -0.15
CA ILE A 24 -14.73 -2.44 0.83
C ILE A 24 -16.22 -2.58 1.15
N ARG A 25 -17.07 -2.77 0.14
CA ARG A 25 -18.53 -2.96 0.34
C ARG A 25 -18.87 -4.10 1.29
N ARG A 26 -18.05 -5.16 1.28
CA ARG A 26 -18.25 -6.38 2.07
C ARG A 26 -17.42 -6.37 3.37
N PHE A 27 -16.60 -5.36 3.60
CA PHE A 27 -15.72 -5.30 4.75
C PHE A 27 -16.52 -5.12 6.05
N ASN A 28 -16.26 -5.98 7.04
CA ASN A 28 -16.88 -5.90 8.35
C ASN A 28 -15.89 -5.26 9.36
N PRO A 29 -16.05 -3.98 9.74
CA PRO A 29 -15.16 -3.33 10.70
C PRO A 29 -15.25 -3.91 12.12
N ARG A 30 -16.31 -4.67 12.45
CA ARG A 30 -16.48 -5.25 13.79
C ARG A 30 -15.65 -6.52 14.00
N GLN A 31 -15.05 -7.08 12.95
CA GLN A 31 -14.30 -8.34 13.03
C GLN A 31 -13.07 -8.26 13.95
N THR A 32 -12.56 -7.05 14.19
CA THR A 32 -11.38 -6.77 15.01
C THR A 32 -11.71 -6.29 16.43
N ARG A 33 -13.00 -6.22 16.82
CA ARG A 33 -13.40 -5.80 18.18
C ARG A 33 -12.71 -6.56 19.29
N ILE A 34 -12.59 -7.88 19.13
CA ILE A 34 -11.93 -8.73 20.15
C ILE A 34 -10.45 -8.37 20.30
N ILE A 35 -9.78 -7.97 19.22
CA ILE A 35 -8.38 -7.55 19.24
C ILE A 35 -8.24 -6.20 19.95
N ALA A 36 -9.14 -5.27 19.66
CA ALA A 36 -9.18 -3.97 20.33
C ALA A 36 -9.42 -4.11 21.85
N LEU A 37 -10.24 -5.09 22.27
CA LEU A 37 -10.48 -5.39 23.69
C LEU A 37 -9.29 -6.09 24.37
N ASP A 38 -8.54 -6.91 23.63
CA ASP A 38 -7.35 -7.60 24.13
C ASP A 38 -6.14 -6.65 24.31
N LEU A 39 -6.19 -5.44 23.72
CA LEU A 39 -5.12 -4.45 23.86
C LEU A 39 -5.23 -3.72 25.20
N PRO A 40 -4.16 -3.68 26.03
CA PRO A 40 -4.16 -2.84 27.23
C PRO A 40 -4.22 -1.36 26.84
N SER A 41 -4.58 -0.50 27.80
CA SER A 41 -4.78 0.94 27.60
C SER A 41 -3.54 1.70 27.06
N ALA A 42 -2.36 1.09 27.09
CA ALA A 42 -1.12 1.53 26.44
C ALA A 42 -0.52 0.36 25.63
N GLY A 43 -1.25 -0.10 24.62
CA GLY A 43 -0.93 -1.30 23.85
C GLY A 43 0.29 -1.13 22.93
N LYS A 44 0.99 -2.23 22.66
CA LYS A 44 2.05 -2.30 21.65
C LYS A 44 1.64 -3.30 20.56
N LEU A 45 1.58 -2.81 19.32
CA LEU A 45 1.22 -3.59 18.15
C LEU A 45 2.42 -3.68 17.21
N PHE A 46 2.78 -4.89 16.80
CA PHE A 46 3.83 -5.12 15.82
C PHE A 46 3.23 -5.73 14.55
N LEU A 47 3.35 -5.02 13.44
CA LEU A 47 2.78 -5.41 12.14
C LEU A 47 3.90 -5.86 11.21
N THR A 48 3.97 -7.15 10.91
CA THR A 48 4.98 -7.71 10.01
C THR A 48 4.37 -8.33 8.77
N GLY A 49 5.16 -8.36 7.71
CA GLY A 49 4.83 -8.97 6.42
C GLY A 49 5.93 -8.66 5.42
N GLU A 50 5.79 -9.16 4.19
CA GLU A 50 6.72 -8.86 3.10
C GLU A 50 6.02 -8.08 1.98
N GLY A 51 6.74 -7.13 1.39
CA GLY A 51 6.25 -6.29 0.31
C GLY A 51 4.90 -5.65 0.64
N SER A 52 3.97 -5.75 -0.32
CA SER A 52 2.65 -5.12 -0.26
C SER A 52 1.80 -5.51 0.95
N SER A 53 2.03 -6.67 1.57
CA SER A 53 1.32 -7.05 2.80
C SER A 53 1.76 -6.28 4.05
N ARG A 54 2.86 -5.53 3.96
CA ARG A 54 3.39 -4.70 5.04
C ARG A 54 3.35 -3.21 4.71
N VAL A 55 3.81 -2.83 3.52
CA VAL A 55 4.12 -1.42 3.16
C VAL A 55 2.92 -0.51 3.40
N PHE A 56 1.89 -0.57 2.56
CA PHE A 56 0.68 0.25 2.75
C PHE A 56 -0.08 -0.10 4.04
N PRO A 57 -0.40 -1.38 4.33
CA PRO A 57 -1.24 -1.71 5.48
C PRO A 57 -0.67 -1.26 6.82
N ALA A 58 0.61 -1.52 7.08
CA ALA A 58 1.21 -1.26 8.38
C ALA A 58 1.56 0.22 8.55
N LYS A 59 2.17 0.85 7.54
CA LYS A 59 2.56 2.26 7.65
C LYS A 59 1.36 3.20 7.67
N ASN A 60 0.30 2.87 6.96
CA ASN A 60 -0.92 3.65 7.03
C ASN A 60 -1.56 3.58 8.43
N ALA A 61 -1.62 2.38 9.02
CA ALA A 61 -2.08 2.20 10.39
C ALA A 61 -1.21 2.97 11.41
N ILE A 62 0.12 2.98 11.25
CA ILE A 62 1.04 3.77 12.09
C ILE A 62 0.70 5.25 11.99
N ARG A 63 0.66 5.80 10.78
CA ARG A 63 0.36 7.23 10.57
C ARG A 63 -1.01 7.60 11.14
N LYS A 64 -2.03 6.77 10.92
CA LYS A 64 -3.39 7.02 11.42
C LYS A 64 -3.43 7.02 12.94
N ALA A 65 -2.79 6.05 13.60
CA ALA A 65 -2.71 6.00 15.06
C ALA A 65 -2.02 7.24 15.65
N LEU A 66 -0.91 7.67 15.04
CA LEU A 66 -0.16 8.87 15.47
C LEU A 66 -0.95 10.16 15.23
N THR A 67 -1.59 10.30 14.08
CA THR A 67 -2.39 11.49 13.74
C THR A 67 -3.60 11.64 14.67
N TRP A 68 -4.18 10.52 15.10
CA TRP A 68 -5.27 10.50 16.07
C TRP A 68 -4.83 10.63 17.53
N GLY A 69 -3.53 10.59 17.80
CA GLY A 69 -2.99 10.63 19.16
C GLY A 69 -3.46 9.46 20.03
N LEU A 70 -3.58 8.26 19.45
CA LEU A 70 -3.97 7.07 20.19
C LEU A 70 -2.87 6.68 21.21
N ASP A 71 -3.27 6.23 22.39
CA ASP A 71 -2.37 5.58 23.36
C ASP A 71 -2.05 4.13 22.92
N LEU A 72 -1.46 4.02 21.73
CA LEU A 72 -1.10 2.78 21.07
C LEU A 72 0.21 2.98 20.31
N SER A 73 1.24 2.22 20.68
CA SER A 73 2.49 2.19 19.92
C SER A 73 2.39 1.14 18.82
N VAL A 74 2.52 1.55 17.56
CA VAL A 74 2.49 0.64 16.40
C VAL A 74 3.87 0.63 15.74
N PHE A 75 4.40 -0.57 15.51
CA PHE A 75 5.70 -0.82 14.90
C PHE A 75 5.55 -1.69 13.66
N THR A 76 6.47 -1.56 12.70
CA THR A 76 6.51 -2.45 11.54
C THR A 76 7.93 -2.70 11.05
N GLU A 77 8.24 -3.96 10.76
CA GLU A 77 9.47 -4.35 10.05
C GLU A 77 9.22 -5.59 9.19
N GLY A 78 10.14 -5.88 8.27
CA GLY A 78 10.16 -7.16 7.55
C GLY A 78 10.39 -8.33 8.53
N SER A 79 9.86 -9.51 8.22
CA SER A 79 9.72 -10.60 9.21
C SER A 79 11.06 -11.17 9.68
N ARG A 80 12.10 -11.15 8.82
CA ARG A 80 13.47 -11.55 9.21
C ARG A 80 14.13 -10.56 10.15
N GLN A 81 13.85 -9.28 9.99
CA GLN A 81 14.35 -8.24 10.86
C GLN A 81 13.58 -8.25 12.19
N ALA A 82 12.25 -8.38 12.11
CA ALA A 82 11.37 -8.58 13.27
C ALA A 82 11.80 -9.77 14.15
N ALA A 83 12.29 -10.85 13.52
CA ALA A 83 12.82 -12.02 14.21
C ALA A 83 14.02 -11.72 15.13
N GLN A 84 14.65 -10.55 15.04
CA GLN A 84 15.80 -10.17 15.87
C GLN A 84 15.42 -9.34 17.09
N TYR A 85 14.15 -8.99 17.26
CA TYR A 85 13.67 -8.17 18.35
C TYR A 85 13.04 -8.98 19.48
N ASP A 86 13.06 -8.41 20.67
CA ASP A 86 12.20 -8.85 21.76
C ASP A 86 10.80 -8.24 21.56
N LEU A 87 9.83 -9.11 21.31
CA LEU A 87 8.43 -8.78 21.04
C LEU A 87 7.49 -9.39 22.09
N SER A 88 8.04 -9.85 23.22
CA SER A 88 7.28 -10.52 24.30
C SER A 88 6.15 -9.66 24.86
N GLU A 89 6.33 -8.34 24.88
CA GLU A 89 5.37 -7.35 25.37
C GLU A 89 4.52 -6.73 24.25
N MET A 90 4.42 -7.37 23.07
CA MET A 90 3.70 -6.84 21.91
C MET A 90 2.70 -7.85 21.35
N ILE A 91 1.57 -7.34 20.87
CA ILE A 91 0.68 -8.12 20.00
C ILE A 91 1.29 -8.12 18.59
N VAL A 92 1.61 -9.29 18.06
CA VAL A 92 2.21 -9.43 16.73
C VAL A 92 1.18 -9.90 15.71
N PHE A 93 1.09 -9.19 14.58
CA PHE A 93 0.35 -9.62 13.39
C PHE A 93 1.29 -9.98 12.25
N CYS A 94 1.15 -11.19 11.75
CA CYS A 94 1.84 -11.70 10.58
C CYS A 94 0.91 -11.65 9.36
N ALA A 95 1.17 -10.74 8.42
CA ALA A 95 0.41 -10.62 7.17
C ALA A 95 1.12 -11.33 6.01
N SER A 96 0.40 -12.23 5.35
CA SER A 96 0.83 -12.87 4.11
C SER A 96 -0.41 -13.23 3.29
N ASN A 97 -0.59 -12.55 2.16
CA ASN A 97 -1.70 -12.83 1.23
C ASN A 97 -1.80 -14.34 0.88
N SER A 98 -0.66 -14.98 0.57
CA SER A 98 -0.60 -16.41 0.27
C SER A 98 -0.69 -17.32 1.49
N GLY A 99 -0.40 -16.79 2.70
CA GLY A 99 -0.17 -17.58 3.92
C GLY A 99 1.03 -18.54 3.84
N ARG A 100 1.91 -18.38 2.83
CA ARG A 100 3.03 -19.28 2.55
C ARG A 100 4.37 -18.57 2.39
N THR A 101 4.44 -17.25 2.58
CA THR A 101 5.70 -16.50 2.53
C THR A 101 6.66 -17.02 3.60
N LYS A 102 7.82 -17.53 3.18
CA LYS A 102 8.79 -18.22 4.05
C LYS A 102 9.20 -17.41 5.26
N GLU A 103 9.53 -16.14 5.06
CA GLU A 103 9.95 -15.21 6.12
C GLU A 103 8.87 -15.08 7.19
N VAL A 104 7.62 -14.90 6.78
CA VAL A 104 6.47 -14.72 7.66
C VAL A 104 6.16 -16.00 8.44
N VAL A 105 6.14 -17.14 7.74
CA VAL A 105 5.86 -18.46 8.37
C VAL A 105 6.96 -18.84 9.35
N GLN A 106 8.24 -18.66 8.98
CA GLN A 106 9.36 -18.96 9.87
C GLN A 106 9.38 -18.05 11.10
N PHE A 107 9.03 -16.78 10.93
CA PHE A 107 8.92 -15.85 12.05
C PHE A 107 7.77 -16.24 12.98
N ALA A 108 6.60 -16.59 12.45
CA ALA A 108 5.48 -17.07 13.26
C ALA A 108 5.84 -18.34 14.05
N LYS A 109 6.53 -19.31 13.41
CA LYS A 109 7.09 -20.49 14.08
C LYS A 109 8.02 -20.11 15.23
N LYS A 110 8.93 -19.16 14.99
CA LYS A 110 9.90 -18.70 15.99
C LYS A 110 9.22 -18.10 17.21
N LEU A 111 8.24 -17.21 17.03
CA LEU A 111 7.51 -16.59 18.14
C LEU A 111 6.82 -17.64 19.01
N THR A 112 6.11 -18.57 18.36
CA THR A 112 5.43 -19.67 19.04
C THR A 112 6.41 -20.56 19.82
N ALA A 113 7.58 -20.86 19.25
CA ALA A 113 8.60 -21.69 19.91
C ALA A 113 9.35 -20.97 21.05
N SER A 114 9.42 -19.63 21.01
CA SER A 114 10.20 -18.83 21.97
C SER A 114 9.42 -18.47 23.24
N GLY A 115 8.15 -18.86 23.34
CA GLY A 115 7.30 -18.55 24.50
C GLY A 115 6.67 -17.16 24.48
N ASN A 116 6.86 -16.37 23.43
CA ASN A 116 6.26 -15.03 23.23
C ASN A 116 4.77 -15.08 22.87
N GLY A 117 4.11 -16.21 23.14
CA GLY A 117 2.75 -16.49 22.66
C GLY A 117 2.69 -16.75 21.15
N LYS A 118 1.51 -17.16 20.69
CA LYS A 118 1.24 -17.32 19.26
C LYS A 118 0.82 -15.97 18.65
N PRO A 119 1.42 -15.54 17.52
CA PRO A 119 1.01 -14.31 16.83
C PRO A 119 -0.38 -14.44 16.19
N TYR A 120 -0.98 -13.33 15.79
CA TYR A 120 -2.15 -13.33 14.90
C TYR A 120 -1.73 -13.40 13.44
N GLY A 121 -2.53 -14.05 12.60
CA GLY A 121 -2.30 -14.18 11.17
C GLY A 121 -3.30 -13.39 10.34
N LEU A 122 -2.90 -12.94 9.16
CA LEU A 122 -3.78 -12.31 8.17
C LEU A 122 -3.45 -12.87 6.77
N SER A 123 -4.43 -13.52 6.11
CA SER A 123 -4.24 -14.24 4.85
C SER A 123 -5.49 -14.18 3.97
N ALA A 124 -5.34 -14.18 2.65
CA ALA A 124 -6.47 -14.32 1.72
C ALA A 124 -6.84 -15.78 1.42
N ASN A 125 -6.06 -16.73 1.95
CA ASN A 125 -6.25 -18.17 1.77
C ASN A 125 -6.44 -18.85 3.12
N GLN A 126 -7.27 -19.88 3.15
CA GLN A 126 -7.52 -20.76 4.29
C GLN A 126 -6.54 -21.95 4.29
N GLU A 127 -6.44 -22.62 5.43
CA GLU A 127 -5.65 -23.84 5.64
C GLU A 127 -4.16 -23.66 5.32
N THR A 128 -3.67 -22.43 5.54
CA THR A 128 -2.31 -22.05 5.16
C THR A 128 -1.27 -22.49 6.19
N LEU A 129 0.00 -22.47 5.79
CA LEU A 129 1.10 -22.74 6.71
C LEU A 129 1.18 -21.71 7.83
N LEU A 130 0.91 -20.43 7.51
CA LEU A 130 0.83 -19.38 8.52
C LEU A 130 -0.26 -19.66 9.56
N GLU A 131 -1.43 -20.14 9.12
CA GLU A 131 -2.56 -20.43 10.01
C GLU A 131 -2.25 -21.46 11.09
N LYS A 132 -1.40 -22.44 10.80
CA LYS A 132 -0.98 -23.46 11.78
C LYS A 132 -0.16 -22.86 12.94
N GLU A 133 0.53 -21.76 12.68
CA GLU A 133 1.50 -21.15 13.60
C GLU A 133 0.92 -19.98 14.40
N CYS A 134 -0.28 -19.52 14.04
CA CYS A 134 -0.93 -18.37 14.66
C CYS A 134 -1.95 -18.78 15.74
N LYS A 135 -2.24 -17.87 16.68
CA LYS A 135 -3.31 -18.00 17.68
C LYS A 135 -4.67 -18.04 16.98
N LYS A 136 -4.82 -17.16 16.00
CA LYS A 136 -5.95 -17.02 15.11
C LYS A 136 -5.46 -16.37 13.83
N THR A 137 -5.91 -16.88 12.69
CA THR A 137 -5.73 -16.22 11.40
C THR A 137 -7.05 -15.64 10.94
N PHE A 138 -7.03 -14.38 10.55
CA PHE A 138 -8.15 -13.71 9.92
C PHE A 138 -8.06 -13.92 8.40
N ILE A 139 -9.15 -14.41 7.83
CA ILE A 139 -9.26 -14.72 6.41
C ILE A 139 -9.89 -13.53 5.70
N LEU A 140 -9.17 -12.98 4.71
CA LEU A 140 -9.61 -11.85 3.90
C LEU A 140 -10.72 -12.26 2.92
N ASN A 141 -11.69 -11.39 2.71
CA ASN A 141 -12.84 -11.57 1.83
C ASN A 141 -12.55 -11.22 0.36
N CYS A 142 -11.38 -10.64 0.07
CA CYS A 142 -10.90 -10.34 -1.28
C CYS A 142 -10.71 -11.61 -2.13
N GLY A 143 -10.56 -12.75 -1.46
CA GLY A 143 -10.25 -14.03 -2.08
C GLY A 143 -8.89 -14.02 -2.77
N ARG A 144 -8.64 -15.08 -3.56
CA ARG A 144 -7.37 -15.25 -4.26
C ARG A 144 -7.16 -14.16 -5.33
N GLU A 145 -5.91 -13.76 -5.47
CA GLU A 145 -5.40 -12.93 -6.56
C GLU A 145 -4.56 -13.79 -7.51
N GLN A 146 -4.84 -13.68 -8.81
CA GLN A 146 -4.09 -14.28 -9.91
C GLN A 146 -2.92 -13.40 -10.34
N ALA A 147 -3.10 -12.07 -10.38
CA ALA A 147 -2.04 -11.16 -10.80
C ALA A 147 -0.87 -11.21 -9.81
N VAL A 148 0.37 -11.11 -10.30
CA VAL A 148 1.56 -11.15 -9.43
C VAL A 148 1.55 -9.99 -8.43
N ALA A 149 1.34 -8.77 -8.92
CA ALA A 149 1.19 -7.58 -8.10
C ALA A 149 -0.08 -7.67 -7.25
N ALA A 150 0.06 -7.50 -5.94
CA ALA A 150 -1.06 -7.49 -5.00
C ALA A 150 -1.85 -6.17 -5.10
N THR A 151 -3.17 -6.22 -5.00
CA THR A 151 -4.06 -5.06 -5.15
C THR A 151 -5.18 -5.10 -4.10
N LYS A 152 -6.29 -5.80 -4.35
CA LYS A 152 -7.44 -5.90 -3.44
C LYS A 152 -7.06 -6.45 -2.05
N SER A 153 -6.06 -7.34 -1.98
CA SER A 153 -5.56 -7.85 -0.69
C SER A 153 -4.87 -6.77 0.15
N VAL A 154 -4.13 -5.85 -0.50
CA VAL A 154 -3.45 -4.73 0.15
C VAL A 154 -4.46 -3.80 0.81
N VAL A 155 -5.55 -3.49 0.11
CA VAL A 155 -6.62 -2.64 0.64
C VAL A 155 -7.35 -3.31 1.80
N GLU A 156 -7.70 -4.60 1.70
CA GLU A 156 -8.38 -5.27 2.80
C GLU A 156 -7.50 -5.43 4.04
N GLN A 157 -6.20 -5.71 3.87
CA GLN A 157 -5.25 -5.77 4.97
C GLN A 157 -5.15 -4.41 5.68
N THR A 158 -5.18 -3.31 4.93
CA THR A 158 -5.17 -1.96 5.49
C THR A 158 -6.47 -1.68 6.26
N LEU A 159 -7.65 -1.96 5.67
CA LEU A 159 -8.93 -1.82 6.36
C LEU A 159 -8.98 -2.67 7.64
N PHE A 160 -8.41 -3.87 7.61
CA PHE A 160 -8.30 -4.73 8.77
C PHE A 160 -7.53 -4.05 9.89
N TYR A 161 -6.31 -3.55 9.63
CA TYR A 161 -5.52 -2.87 10.65
C TYR A 161 -6.16 -1.57 11.12
N GLU A 162 -6.68 -0.74 10.22
CA GLU A 162 -7.40 0.47 10.60
C GLU A 162 -8.63 0.16 11.46
N SER A 163 -9.35 -0.93 11.18
CA SER A 163 -10.51 -1.31 11.99
C SER A 163 -10.15 -1.63 13.45
N ILE A 164 -8.93 -2.09 13.73
CA ILE A 164 -8.45 -2.20 15.12
C ILE A 164 -8.45 -0.80 15.76
N LEU A 165 -7.88 0.19 15.07
CA LEU A 165 -7.82 1.58 15.55
C LEU A 165 -9.22 2.19 15.71
N TRP A 166 -10.13 1.93 14.77
CA TRP A 166 -11.52 2.39 14.84
C TRP A 166 -12.23 1.85 16.08
N ASN A 167 -12.05 0.55 16.37
CA ASN A 167 -12.65 -0.07 17.54
C ASN A 167 -12.00 0.40 18.86
N ILE A 168 -10.69 0.67 18.90
CA ILE A 168 -10.02 1.27 20.07
C ILE A 168 -10.59 2.66 20.35
N ARG A 169 -10.73 3.48 19.31
CA ARG A 169 -11.22 4.86 19.45
C ARG A 169 -12.75 4.95 19.62
N GLY A 170 -13.48 3.86 19.35
CA GLY A 170 -14.93 3.85 19.37
C GLY A 170 -15.59 4.60 18.20
N ILE A 171 -14.91 4.68 17.04
CA ILE A 171 -15.43 5.35 15.83
C ILE A 171 -16.24 4.37 14.98
N ASP A 172 -17.39 4.83 14.49
CA ASP A 172 -18.17 4.15 13.45
C ASP A 172 -17.82 4.71 12.06
N MET A 173 -17.25 3.85 11.21
CA MET A 173 -16.83 4.18 9.84
C MET A 173 -17.85 3.76 8.77
N ALA A 174 -19.09 3.48 9.16
CA ALA A 174 -20.11 2.98 8.23
C ALA A 174 -20.41 3.94 7.07
N ALA A 175 -20.39 5.26 7.32
CA ALA A 175 -20.66 6.25 6.28
C ALA A 175 -19.50 6.31 5.26
N GLU A 176 -18.26 6.28 5.75
CA GLU A 176 -17.03 6.28 4.96
C GLU A 176 -16.93 5.02 4.12
N LEU A 177 -17.17 3.84 4.71
CA LEU A 177 -17.17 2.55 4.01
C LEU A 177 -18.29 2.45 2.97
N LYS A 178 -19.41 3.14 3.16
CA LYS A 178 -20.48 3.24 2.16
C LYS A 178 -20.09 4.11 0.97
N ARG A 179 -19.33 5.19 1.19
CA ARG A 179 -18.95 6.17 0.17
C ARG A 179 -17.70 5.77 -0.61
N LEU A 180 -16.69 5.24 0.08
CA LEU A 180 -15.37 4.95 -0.48
C LEU A 180 -15.37 4.10 -1.76
N PRO A 181 -16.19 3.03 -1.90
CA PRO A 181 -16.22 2.21 -3.11
C PRO A 181 -16.46 3.02 -4.39
N GLY A 182 -17.39 3.98 -4.34
CA GLY A 182 -17.70 4.83 -5.50
C GLY A 182 -16.54 5.77 -5.87
N LEU A 183 -15.82 6.29 -4.87
CA LEU A 183 -14.64 7.13 -5.10
C LEU A 183 -13.49 6.32 -5.72
N LEU A 184 -13.30 5.07 -5.26
CA LEU A 184 -12.28 4.20 -5.85
C LEU A 184 -12.62 3.85 -7.29
N GLU A 185 -13.87 3.50 -7.58
CA GLU A 185 -14.34 3.27 -8.97
C GLU A 185 -14.12 4.51 -9.85
N GLU A 186 -14.40 5.70 -9.34
CA GLU A 186 -14.16 6.97 -10.03
C GLU A 186 -12.67 7.14 -10.38
N VAL A 187 -11.75 7.04 -9.41
CA VAL A 187 -10.32 7.25 -9.68
C VAL A 187 -9.65 6.12 -10.47
N LEU A 188 -10.15 4.89 -10.35
CA LEU A 188 -9.68 3.77 -11.15
C LEU A 188 -10.14 3.89 -12.62
N THR A 189 -11.21 4.65 -12.90
CA THR A 189 -11.75 4.80 -14.26
C THR A 189 -11.51 6.17 -14.88
N MET A 190 -11.11 7.18 -14.10
CA MET A 190 -10.83 8.52 -14.60
C MET A 190 -9.74 8.51 -15.69
N PRO A 191 -9.82 9.39 -16.70
CA PRO A 191 -8.79 9.51 -17.71
C PRO A 191 -7.50 10.09 -17.11
N ILE A 192 -6.36 9.51 -17.49
CA ILE A 192 -5.04 10.08 -17.20
C ILE A 192 -4.54 10.82 -18.44
N SER A 193 -3.96 12.01 -18.24
CA SER A 193 -3.41 12.80 -19.35
C SER A 193 -2.39 12.01 -20.14
N LYS A 194 -2.55 11.99 -21.47
CA LYS A 194 -1.62 11.30 -22.38
C LYS A 194 -0.20 11.87 -22.29
N ASP A 195 -0.06 13.15 -21.98
CA ASP A 195 1.25 13.79 -21.84
C ASP A 195 1.96 13.32 -20.58
N ILE A 196 1.23 13.17 -19.47
CA ILE A 196 1.76 12.58 -18.23
C ILE A 196 2.21 11.14 -18.47
N VAL A 197 1.36 10.33 -19.12
CA VAL A 197 1.66 8.93 -19.44
C VAL A 197 2.90 8.84 -20.35
N LYS A 198 2.96 9.66 -21.41
CA LYS A 198 4.10 9.69 -22.32
C LYS A 198 5.38 10.12 -21.63
N LEU A 199 5.31 11.12 -20.75
CA LEU A 199 6.46 11.58 -19.99
C LEU A 199 7.00 10.47 -19.09
N ALA A 200 6.14 9.85 -18.27
CA ALA A 200 6.55 8.76 -17.38
C ALA A 200 6.98 7.49 -18.14
N ALA A 201 6.36 7.18 -19.28
CA ALA A 201 6.78 6.08 -20.14
C ALA A 201 8.17 6.31 -20.78
N ASN A 202 8.60 7.55 -20.95
CA ASN A 202 9.94 7.89 -21.46
C ASN A 202 10.97 8.17 -20.35
N ALA A 203 10.54 8.30 -19.10
CA ALA A 203 11.43 8.63 -17.98
C ALA A 203 12.48 7.54 -17.72
N SER A 204 13.69 7.94 -17.33
CA SER A 204 14.75 7.01 -16.91
C SER A 204 14.35 6.32 -15.60
N THR A 205 13.98 7.13 -14.61
CA THR A 205 13.51 6.70 -13.29
C THR A 205 12.21 7.42 -12.95
N ILE A 206 11.30 6.70 -12.30
CA ILE A 206 10.07 7.25 -11.74
C ILE A 206 10.23 7.31 -10.22
N TYR A 207 10.36 8.50 -9.67
CA TYR A 207 10.41 8.71 -8.22
C TYR A 207 9.00 8.97 -7.68
N PHE A 208 8.75 8.48 -6.46
CA PHE A 208 7.58 8.85 -5.68
C PHE A 208 8.03 9.56 -4.41
N ALA A 209 7.34 10.65 -4.06
CA ALA A 209 7.52 11.37 -2.81
C ALA A 209 6.17 11.59 -2.11
N GLY A 210 6.22 12.00 -0.85
CA GLY A 210 5.04 12.25 -0.02
C GLY A 210 5.22 11.69 1.39
N TYR A 211 4.10 11.50 2.09
CA TYR A 211 4.11 10.95 3.45
C TYR A 211 4.68 9.53 3.52
N ASN A 212 5.27 9.20 4.68
CA ASN A 212 5.62 7.84 5.07
C ASN A 212 4.41 7.12 5.64
N ASP A 213 3.44 6.87 4.76
CA ASP A 213 2.16 6.23 5.07
C ASP A 213 1.91 4.98 4.23
N GLY A 214 2.93 4.58 3.46
CA GLY A 214 2.90 3.42 2.59
C GLY A 214 2.21 3.61 1.25
N VAL A 215 1.58 4.76 0.94
CA VAL A 215 0.96 4.98 -0.38
C VAL A 215 2.03 5.11 -1.46
N ALA A 216 2.91 6.12 -1.31
CA ALA A 216 3.97 6.40 -2.29
C ALA A 216 4.91 5.19 -2.45
N GLU A 217 5.22 4.51 -1.34
CA GLU A 217 6.10 3.35 -1.33
C GLU A 217 5.50 2.11 -1.99
N GLU A 218 4.19 1.88 -1.79
CA GLU A 218 3.48 0.81 -2.49
C GLU A 218 3.45 1.10 -4.00
N LEU A 219 3.24 2.36 -4.40
CA LEU A 219 3.29 2.77 -5.80
C LEU A 219 4.70 2.62 -6.41
N THR A 220 5.76 2.91 -5.65
CA THR A 220 7.14 2.59 -6.04
C THR A 220 7.29 1.09 -6.31
N LEU A 221 6.87 0.23 -5.37
CA LEU A 221 6.94 -1.22 -5.58
C LEU A 221 6.13 -1.65 -6.82
N LYS A 222 4.92 -1.11 -7.01
CA LYS A 222 4.06 -1.43 -8.15
C LYS A 222 4.64 -0.96 -9.48
N THR A 223 5.41 0.13 -9.49
CA THR A 223 6.03 0.63 -10.71
C THR A 223 6.99 -0.40 -11.29
N ASN A 224 7.84 -0.98 -10.44
CA ASN A 224 8.76 -2.04 -10.86
C ASN A 224 8.01 -3.26 -11.43
N GLU A 225 6.87 -3.63 -10.83
CA GLU A 225 6.08 -4.81 -11.22
C GLU A 225 5.24 -4.60 -12.48
N ILE A 226 4.66 -3.41 -12.67
CA ILE A 226 3.65 -3.11 -13.70
C ILE A 226 4.28 -2.44 -14.94
N THR A 227 5.24 -1.54 -14.75
CA THR A 227 5.83 -0.73 -15.83
C THR A 227 7.26 -1.12 -16.17
N ARG A 228 7.92 -1.93 -15.34
CA ARG A 228 9.35 -2.32 -15.47
C ARG A 228 10.31 -1.14 -15.53
N LYS A 229 9.85 0.05 -15.12
CA LYS A 229 10.71 1.22 -14.92
C LYS A 229 11.44 1.08 -13.59
N LYS A 230 12.64 1.67 -13.52
CA LYS A 230 13.28 1.92 -12.24
C LYS A 230 12.40 2.89 -11.45
N SER A 231 12.30 2.65 -10.15
CA SER A 231 11.59 3.55 -9.26
C SER A 231 12.20 3.56 -7.89
N ASP A 232 12.02 4.67 -7.19
CA ASP A 232 12.43 4.83 -5.80
C ASP A 232 11.42 5.69 -5.04
N TYR A 233 11.35 5.48 -3.73
CA TYR A 233 10.54 6.29 -2.82
C TYR A 233 11.43 7.23 -2.02
N LEU A 234 11.04 8.50 -1.99
CA LEU A 234 11.75 9.58 -1.31
C LEU A 234 10.81 10.19 -0.26
N GLU A 235 11.04 9.85 1.01
CA GLU A 235 10.22 10.34 2.12
C GLU A 235 10.35 11.86 2.30
N GLY A 236 9.23 12.58 2.16
CA GLY A 236 9.17 14.05 2.33
C GLY A 236 10.33 14.78 1.64
N THR A 237 11.03 15.63 2.38
CA THR A 237 12.18 16.40 1.88
C THR A 237 13.43 15.58 1.55
N TYR A 238 13.48 14.26 1.78
CA TYR A 238 14.58 13.43 1.25
C TYR A 238 14.73 13.61 -0.27
N ALA A 239 13.63 13.92 -0.97
CA ALA A 239 13.63 14.25 -2.39
C ALA A 239 14.51 15.47 -2.77
N VAL A 240 14.93 16.29 -1.80
CA VAL A 240 15.71 17.52 -2.00
C VAL A 240 16.90 17.62 -1.03
N HIS A 241 17.42 16.48 -0.58
CA HIS A 241 18.53 16.38 0.36
C HIS A 241 19.68 15.50 -0.16
N GLY A 242 20.13 15.79 -1.38
CA GLY A 242 21.32 15.20 -2.02
C GLY A 242 21.00 14.19 -3.13
N ILE A 243 19.78 13.66 -3.20
CA ILE A 243 19.38 12.78 -4.30
C ILE A 243 19.33 13.53 -5.65
N GLU A 244 19.12 14.85 -5.62
CA GLU A 244 19.13 15.71 -6.80
C GLU A 244 20.46 15.69 -7.58
N GLU A 245 21.58 15.32 -6.94
CA GLU A 245 22.89 15.19 -7.58
C GLU A 245 22.95 14.06 -8.62
N VAL A 246 22.04 13.07 -8.52
CA VAL A 246 21.97 11.92 -9.44
C VAL A 246 20.68 11.89 -10.26
N MET A 247 19.79 12.85 -10.03
CA MET A 247 18.57 12.99 -10.81
C MET A 247 18.86 13.65 -12.16
N GLU A 248 18.15 13.20 -13.18
CA GLU A 248 18.28 13.73 -14.54
C GLU A 248 16.98 14.44 -14.96
N LYS A 249 17.08 15.36 -15.91
CA LYS A 249 15.92 16.09 -16.46
C LYS A 249 14.82 15.17 -17.00
N GLN A 250 15.19 13.99 -17.49
CA GLN A 250 14.28 12.97 -18.00
C GLN A 250 13.60 12.14 -16.90
N ASP A 251 14.03 12.24 -15.65
CA ASP A 251 13.31 11.61 -14.55
C ASP A 251 11.98 12.33 -14.30
N VAL A 252 11.08 11.67 -13.57
CA VAL A 252 9.82 12.24 -13.13
C VAL A 252 9.63 11.97 -11.64
N VAL A 253 9.11 12.97 -10.92
CA VAL A 253 8.73 12.83 -9.51
C VAL A 253 7.22 12.95 -9.39
N PHE A 254 6.57 11.88 -8.94
CA PHE A 254 5.18 11.91 -8.52
C PHE A 254 5.10 12.19 -7.03
N VAL A 255 4.48 13.30 -6.63
CA VAL A 255 4.31 13.66 -5.22
C VAL A 255 2.88 13.33 -4.80
N ILE A 256 2.74 12.39 -3.87
CA ILE A 256 1.46 11.97 -3.31
C ILE A 256 1.13 12.90 -2.15
N ASP A 257 0.00 13.60 -2.28
CA ASP A 257 -0.52 14.52 -1.26
C ASP A 257 0.57 15.47 -0.72
N PRO A 258 1.15 16.33 -1.59
CA PRO A 258 2.29 17.17 -1.22
C PRO A 258 1.98 17.99 0.04
N MET A 259 2.94 18.10 0.96
CA MET A 259 2.82 19.02 2.09
C MET A 259 3.04 20.44 1.58
N ASP A 260 2.17 21.38 1.96
CA ASP A 260 2.22 22.76 1.45
C ASP A 260 3.57 23.42 1.79
N GLU A 261 4.16 23.06 2.93
CA GLU A 261 5.47 23.53 3.41
C GLU A 261 6.65 23.04 2.56
N GLU A 262 6.50 21.94 1.83
CA GLU A 262 7.58 21.35 1.01
C GLU A 262 7.53 21.80 -0.46
N VAL A 263 6.39 22.33 -0.90
CA VAL A 263 6.12 22.67 -2.32
C VAL A 263 7.14 23.66 -2.88
N GLU A 264 7.43 24.75 -2.17
CA GLU A 264 8.38 25.78 -2.63
C GLU A 264 9.77 25.16 -2.83
N LYS A 265 10.19 24.30 -1.90
CA LYS A 265 11.50 23.65 -1.97
C LYS A 265 11.60 22.68 -3.13
N PHE A 266 10.55 21.93 -3.41
CA PHE A 266 10.48 21.03 -4.56
C PHE A 266 10.53 21.81 -5.88
N GLN A 267 9.84 22.95 -5.98
CA GLN A 267 9.93 23.81 -7.16
C GLN A 267 11.35 24.38 -7.36
N GLU A 268 12.00 24.81 -6.28
CA GLU A 268 13.37 25.33 -6.33
C GLU A 268 14.37 24.26 -6.76
N VAL A 269 14.39 23.11 -6.08
CA VAL A 269 15.45 22.10 -6.25
C VAL A 269 15.16 21.20 -7.45
N LEU A 270 13.94 20.67 -7.57
CA LEU A 270 13.62 19.65 -8.58
C LEU A 270 13.24 20.30 -9.91
N THR A 271 12.28 21.22 -9.88
CA THR A 271 11.77 21.83 -11.13
C THR A 271 12.73 22.84 -11.72
N LYS A 272 13.31 23.74 -10.91
CA LYS A 272 14.25 24.76 -11.39
C LYS A 272 15.71 24.28 -11.37
N GLY A 273 16.14 23.61 -10.31
CA GLY A 273 17.51 23.13 -10.14
C GLY A 273 17.85 22.00 -11.12
N VAL A 274 17.18 20.85 -11.00
CA VAL A 274 17.42 19.69 -11.88
C VAL A 274 16.76 19.90 -13.25
N GLY A 275 15.62 20.59 -13.31
CA GLY A 275 14.84 20.76 -14.54
C GLY A 275 13.89 19.61 -14.84
N LEU A 276 13.71 18.67 -13.89
CA LEU A 276 12.81 17.53 -14.06
C LEU A 276 11.34 17.92 -13.83
N THR A 277 10.44 17.03 -14.23
CA THR A 277 8.99 17.27 -14.06
C THR A 277 8.48 16.72 -12.74
N VAL A 278 7.81 17.57 -11.96
CA VAL A 278 7.09 17.20 -10.75
C VAL A 278 5.58 17.17 -11.04
N ILE A 279 4.91 16.08 -10.67
CA ILE A 279 3.47 15.87 -10.87
C ILE A 279 2.84 15.48 -9.53
N ALA A 280 1.78 16.16 -9.11
CA ALA A 280 1.08 15.83 -7.87
C ALA A 280 -0.08 14.86 -8.10
N ILE A 281 -0.34 13.97 -7.15
CA ILE A 281 -1.62 13.26 -7.00
C ILE A 281 -2.22 13.76 -5.68
N ALA A 282 -3.31 14.54 -5.76
CA ALA A 282 -3.89 15.21 -4.60
C ALA A 282 -5.41 15.44 -4.78
N ASP A 283 -6.13 15.66 -3.68
CA ASP A 283 -7.56 16.00 -3.70
C ASP A 283 -7.85 17.50 -3.89
N ARG A 284 -6.78 18.28 -4.05
CA ARG A 284 -6.78 19.73 -4.28
C ARG A 284 -5.86 20.08 -5.44
N GLU A 285 -6.05 21.26 -6.03
CA GLU A 285 -5.07 21.81 -6.95
C GLU A 285 -3.78 22.12 -6.21
N THR A 286 -2.64 21.88 -6.87
CA THR A 286 -1.32 22.19 -6.33
C THR A 286 -0.57 23.11 -7.29
N PRO A 287 0.52 23.76 -6.87
CA PRO A 287 1.39 24.51 -7.78
C PRO A 287 2.12 23.66 -8.83
N PHE A 288 1.99 22.32 -8.80
CA PHE A 288 2.47 21.40 -9.82
C PHE A 288 1.36 21.02 -10.81
N THR A 289 1.74 20.37 -11.92
CA THR A 289 0.76 19.62 -12.72
C THR A 289 0.07 18.60 -11.81
N THR A 290 -1.25 18.69 -11.68
CA THR A 290 -1.98 17.91 -10.67
C THR A 290 -2.92 16.90 -11.33
N ILE A 291 -2.74 15.62 -10.99
CA ILE A 291 -3.74 14.57 -11.17
C ILE A 291 -4.70 14.69 -9.99
N ARG A 292 -5.75 15.49 -10.19
CA ARG A 292 -6.72 15.78 -9.14
C ARG A 292 -7.68 14.62 -8.94
N VAL A 293 -7.88 14.21 -7.69
CA VAL A 293 -8.79 13.13 -7.29
C VAL A 293 -9.91 13.67 -6.37
N PRO A 294 -11.04 12.97 -6.20
CA PRO A 294 -12.04 13.34 -5.21
C PRO A 294 -11.51 13.12 -3.78
N SER A 295 -11.92 13.97 -2.85
CA SER A 295 -11.54 13.82 -1.44
C SER A 295 -12.35 12.71 -0.76
N ALA A 296 -11.64 11.80 -0.10
CA ALA A 296 -12.17 10.82 0.84
C ALA A 296 -11.92 11.19 2.32
N GLY A 297 -11.40 12.39 2.61
CA GLY A 297 -11.06 12.80 3.98
C GLY A 297 -9.97 11.91 4.56
N GLU A 298 -10.18 11.37 5.77
CA GLU A 298 -9.21 10.45 6.40
C GLU A 298 -9.01 9.12 5.65
N MET A 299 -9.82 8.84 4.63
CA MET A 299 -9.67 7.69 3.73
C MET A 299 -8.96 8.06 2.40
N ASN A 300 -8.44 9.28 2.27
CA ASN A 300 -7.65 9.75 1.12
C ASN A 300 -6.52 8.79 0.70
N PRO A 301 -5.78 8.13 1.61
CA PRO A 301 -4.71 7.21 1.21
C PRO A 301 -5.16 6.10 0.25
N TYR A 302 -6.39 5.59 0.39
CA TYR A 302 -6.95 4.59 -0.52
C TYR A 302 -7.22 5.16 -1.91
N VAL A 303 -7.71 6.40 -1.98
CA VAL A 303 -7.98 7.10 -3.25
C VAL A 303 -6.68 7.38 -3.98
N PHE A 304 -5.67 7.88 -3.27
CA PHE A 304 -4.34 8.16 -3.84
C PHE A 304 -3.66 6.89 -4.36
N LEU A 305 -3.72 5.79 -3.61
CA LEU A 305 -3.21 4.49 -4.04
C LEU A 305 -3.89 4.02 -5.34
N CYS A 306 -5.22 4.10 -5.41
CA CYS A 306 -5.98 3.70 -6.59
C CYS A 306 -5.76 4.61 -7.81
N ALA A 307 -5.60 5.92 -7.61
CA ALA A 307 -5.23 6.85 -8.67
C ALA A 307 -3.82 6.55 -9.21
N GLY A 308 -2.88 6.26 -8.33
CA GLY A 308 -1.54 5.81 -8.70
C GLY A 308 -1.57 4.48 -9.46
N TRP A 309 -2.39 3.51 -9.06
CA TRP A 309 -2.58 2.27 -9.82
C TRP A 309 -3.10 2.51 -11.24
N ASN A 310 -4.11 3.37 -11.41
CA ASN A 310 -4.62 3.74 -12.73
C ASN A 310 -3.52 4.37 -13.60
N LEU A 311 -2.75 5.30 -13.05
CA LEU A 311 -1.57 5.89 -13.71
C LEU A 311 -0.56 4.81 -14.15
N LEU A 312 -0.19 3.88 -13.26
CA LEU A 312 0.78 2.82 -13.57
C LEU A 312 0.29 1.86 -14.64
N VAL A 313 -1.01 1.55 -14.65
CA VAL A 313 -1.62 0.74 -15.72
C VAL A 313 -1.50 1.47 -17.06
N GLU A 314 -1.82 2.77 -17.14
CA GLU A 314 -1.66 3.54 -18.38
C GLU A 314 -0.20 3.56 -18.87
N ILE A 315 0.77 3.74 -17.97
CA ILE A 315 2.20 3.70 -18.30
C ILE A 315 2.61 2.31 -18.81
N GLY A 316 2.18 1.24 -18.13
CA GLY A 316 2.46 -0.14 -18.53
C GLY A 316 1.88 -0.48 -19.91
N LEU A 317 0.67 -0.02 -20.21
CA LEU A 317 0.06 -0.17 -21.53
C LEU A 317 0.81 0.62 -22.61
N ALA A 318 1.18 1.87 -22.33
CA ALA A 318 1.91 2.73 -23.26
C ALA A 318 3.32 2.20 -23.60
N THR A 319 3.92 1.42 -22.70
CA THR A 319 5.22 0.75 -22.89
C THR A 319 5.12 -0.64 -23.52
N GLY A 320 3.90 -1.12 -23.85
CA GLY A 320 3.69 -2.40 -24.53
C GLY A 320 3.92 -3.63 -23.65
N ILE A 321 3.90 -3.47 -22.32
CA ILE A 321 4.18 -4.52 -21.36
C ILE A 321 2.94 -5.40 -21.10
N ASN A 322 3.16 -6.69 -20.84
CA ASN A 322 2.12 -7.54 -20.29
C ASN A 322 2.02 -7.34 -18.77
N LEU A 323 0.91 -6.74 -18.31
CA LEU A 323 0.69 -6.35 -16.91
C LEU A 323 0.53 -7.54 -15.95
N ASP A 324 0.07 -8.71 -16.43
CA ASP A 324 -0.14 -9.89 -15.57
C ASP A 324 1.11 -10.76 -15.43
N LYS A 325 2.07 -10.61 -16.35
CA LYS A 325 3.24 -11.47 -16.45
C LYS A 325 4.54 -10.66 -16.33
N PRO A 326 5.02 -10.40 -15.11
CA PRO A 326 6.37 -9.88 -14.94
C PRO A 326 7.40 -10.91 -15.43
N GLU A 327 8.57 -10.42 -15.86
CA GLU A 327 9.63 -11.32 -16.35
C GLU A 327 10.37 -12.04 -15.23
N ARG A 328 10.48 -11.39 -14.06
CA ARG A 328 11.31 -11.90 -12.94
C ARG A 328 10.55 -11.99 -11.61
N ALA A 329 9.59 -11.10 -11.36
CA ALA A 329 8.81 -11.13 -10.12
C ALA A 329 7.93 -12.38 -10.06
N ARG A 330 7.66 -12.85 -8.84
CA ARG A 330 6.88 -14.07 -8.56
C ARG A 330 5.72 -13.73 -7.63
N LYS A 331 4.56 -14.36 -7.80
CA LYS A 331 3.38 -14.16 -6.93
C LYS A 331 3.69 -14.43 -5.46
N VAL A 332 4.53 -15.43 -5.19
CA VAL A 332 5.13 -15.68 -3.89
C VAL A 332 6.64 -15.58 -4.07
N GLY A 333 7.25 -14.50 -3.55
CA GLY A 333 8.68 -14.23 -3.73
C GLY A 333 9.58 -15.35 -3.21
N ASN A 334 9.23 -15.91 -2.04
CA ASN A 334 9.94 -17.02 -1.42
C ASN A 334 8.93 -17.95 -0.72
N GLU A 335 8.51 -19.01 -1.41
CA GLU A 335 7.49 -19.93 -0.90
C GLU A 335 8.07 -20.93 0.11
N PHE A 336 7.36 -21.17 1.21
CA PHE A 336 7.69 -22.22 2.16
C PHE A 336 7.12 -23.58 1.69
N MET A 337 7.99 -24.58 1.59
CA MET A 337 7.66 -25.90 1.04
C MET A 337 7.36 -26.97 2.09
N GLY A 338 7.64 -26.72 3.37
CA GLY A 338 7.44 -27.69 4.46
C GLY A 338 8.33 -27.41 5.65
#